data_AF-A0A1M5AEN0-F1
#
_entry.id   AF-A0A1M5AEN0-F1
#
_cell.length_a   1.000
_cell.length_b   1.000
_cell.length_c   1.000
_cell.angle_alpha   90.00
_cell.angle_beta   90.00
_cell.angle_gamma   90.00
#
_symmetry.space_group_name_H-M   'P 1'
#
loop_
_entity.id
_entity.type
_entity.pdbx_description
1 polymer ?
#
loop_
_entity_poly.entity_id
_entity_poly.type
_entity_poly.pdbx_seq_one_letter_code
_entity_poly.pdbx_strand_id
1 'polypeptide(L)'
;MNTFSLRNYDTLTIEILDTVVKHLGQQELKKILISMTESRVREWESRLLGLSLSEKIVALKEVYSTNDTFMEIEDTDDSLKLIEHNCPFYNIAMEQPILCSVTVSVLTRLLGYQVIREKSFQNGDERCVFRVLQDHPIDPDTYRFSEEHEPPKF
;
A
#
# COMPACT_ATOMS: atom_id res chain seq x y z
N MET A 1 33.70 5.55 0.10
CA MET A 1 32.38 5.01 -0.26
C MET A 1 31.35 5.77 0.55
N ASN A 2 30.55 6.63 -0.10
CA ASN A 2 29.51 7.40 0.58
C ASN A 2 28.41 6.42 1.02
N THR A 3 28.30 6.20 2.32
CA THR A 3 27.19 5.49 2.94
C THR A 3 25.97 6.41 2.86
N PHE A 4 25.20 6.32 1.76
CA PHE A 4 23.90 6.96 1.68
C PHE A 4 22.96 6.22 2.65
N SER A 5 22.69 6.82 3.80
CA SER A 5 21.78 6.26 4.81
C SER A 5 20.33 6.48 4.37
N LEU A 6 19.56 5.40 4.20
CA LEU A 6 18.12 5.44 3.91
C LEU A 6 17.36 6.32 4.92
N ARG A 7 17.83 6.41 6.17
CA ARG A 7 17.24 7.27 7.21
C ARG A 7 17.21 8.75 6.83
N ASN A 8 18.19 9.24 6.08
CA ASN A 8 18.18 10.66 5.68
C ASN A 8 17.09 10.95 4.65
N TYR A 9 16.76 9.97 3.80
CA TYR A 9 15.66 10.09 2.84
C TYR A 9 14.30 9.96 3.53
N ASP A 10 14.18 9.09 4.54
CA ASP A 10 12.96 8.98 5.36
C ASP A 10 12.68 10.30 6.08
N THR A 11 13.69 10.86 6.77
CA THR A 11 13.57 12.15 7.48
C THR A 11 13.17 13.28 6.52
N LEU A 12 13.85 13.41 5.38
CA LEU A 12 13.51 14.42 4.39
C LEU A 12 12.08 14.24 3.85
N THR A 13 11.66 13.00 3.61
CA THR A 13 10.31 12.71 3.13
C THR A 13 9.27 13.11 4.16
N ILE A 14 9.47 12.76 5.44
CA ILE A 14 8.58 13.14 6.53
C ILE A 14 8.50 14.67 6.64
N GLU A 15 9.63 15.37 6.60
CA GLU A 15 9.66 16.84 6.64
C GLU A 15 8.90 17.48 5.48
N ILE A 16 9.02 16.92 4.27
CA ILE A 16 8.27 17.38 3.09
C ILE A 16 6.77 17.15 3.29
N LEU A 17 6.35 15.98 3.75
CA LEU A 17 4.94 15.66 3.99
C LEU A 17 4.34 16.58 5.06
N ASP A 18 5.05 16.78 6.17
CA ASP A 18 4.65 17.70 7.24
C ASP A 18 4.55 19.14 6.73
N THR A 19 5.49 19.57 5.89
CA THR A 19 5.48 20.90 5.28
C THR A 19 4.27 21.09 4.36
N VAL A 20 3.94 20.09 3.55
CA VAL A 20 2.72 20.10 2.72
C VAL A 20 1.49 20.25 3.59
N VAL A 21 1.34 19.44 4.65
CA VAL A 21 0.18 19.53 5.55
C VAL A 21 0.11 20.89 6.23
N LYS A 22 1.24 21.40 6.73
CA LYS A 22 1.32 22.69 7.43
C LYS A 22 0.94 23.87 6.55
N HIS A 23 1.35 23.89 5.28
CA HIS A 23 1.18 25.04 4.42
C HIS A 23 -0.02 24.93 3.46
N LEU A 24 -0.40 23.72 3.06
CA LEU A 24 -1.44 23.47 2.06
C LEU A 24 -2.65 22.71 2.64
N GLY A 25 -2.51 22.11 3.82
CA GLY A 25 -3.56 21.37 4.50
C GLY A 25 -3.67 19.90 4.07
N GLN A 26 -4.40 19.12 4.87
CA GLN A 26 -4.54 17.67 4.69
C GLN A 26 -5.17 17.27 3.35
N GLN A 27 -6.08 18.09 2.82
CA GLN A 27 -6.74 17.80 1.54
C GLN A 27 -5.77 17.84 0.35
N GLU A 28 -4.72 18.67 0.40
CA GLU A 28 -3.71 18.70 -0.65
C GLU A 28 -2.76 17.51 -0.56
N LEU A 29 -2.39 17.08 0.66
CA LEU A 29 -1.68 15.80 0.83
C LEU A 29 -2.49 14.64 0.25
N LYS A 30 -3.79 14.58 0.52
CA LYS A 30 -4.68 13.55 -0.05
C LYS A 30 -4.63 13.52 -1.58
N LYS A 31 -4.67 14.67 -2.25
CA LYS A 31 -4.57 14.74 -3.71
C LYS A 31 -3.25 14.20 -4.24
N ILE A 32 -2.15 14.43 -3.52
CA ILE A 32 -0.84 13.84 -3.86
C ILE A 32 -0.92 12.31 -3.75
N LEU A 33 -1.48 11.77 -2.68
CA LEU A 33 -1.63 10.33 -2.49
C LEU A 33 -2.53 9.69 -3.55
N ILE A 34 -3.63 10.34 -3.93
CA ILE A 34 -4.47 9.95 -5.06
C ILE A 34 -3.62 9.86 -6.33
N SER A 35 -2.85 10.90 -6.65
CA SER A 35 -1.98 10.90 -7.83
C SER A 35 -0.92 9.79 -7.80
N MET A 36 -0.38 9.47 -6.60
CA MET A 36 0.55 8.36 -6.42
C MET A 36 -0.12 7.01 -6.69
N THR A 37 -1.34 6.80 -6.19
CA THR A 37 -2.15 5.60 -6.48
C THR A 37 -2.36 5.44 -7.97
N GLU A 38 -2.83 6.49 -8.65
CA GLU A 38 -3.07 6.46 -10.10
C GLU A 38 -1.80 6.15 -10.90
N SER A 39 -0.66 6.68 -10.49
CA SER A 39 0.62 6.39 -11.13
C SER A 39 1.03 4.92 -10.97
N ARG A 40 0.88 4.35 -9.77
CA ARG A 40 1.22 2.95 -9.49
C ARG A 40 0.28 1.99 -10.20
N VAL A 41 -1.01 2.30 -10.23
CA VAL A 41 -2.01 1.50 -10.96
C VAL A 41 -1.63 1.42 -12.44
N ARG A 42 -1.36 2.55 -13.10
CA ARG A 42 -0.95 2.58 -14.52
C ARG A 42 0.31 1.77 -14.82
N GLU A 43 1.27 1.75 -13.89
CA GLU A 43 2.50 0.97 -14.05
C GLU A 43 2.22 -0.53 -14.13
N TRP A 44 1.22 -1.02 -13.39
CA TRP A 44 0.91 -2.44 -13.26
C TRP A 44 -0.24 -2.93 -14.14
N GLU A 45 -1.21 -2.08 -14.50
CA GLU A 45 -2.38 -2.46 -15.29
C GLU A 45 -2.04 -3.28 -16.53
N SER A 46 -1.04 -2.83 -17.31
CA SER A 46 -0.63 -3.53 -18.53
C SER A 46 -0.02 -4.91 -18.28
N ARG A 47 0.66 -5.11 -17.14
CA ARG A 47 1.28 -6.38 -16.76
C ARG A 47 0.26 -7.39 -16.23
N LEU A 48 -0.86 -6.89 -15.71
CA LEU A 48 -1.89 -7.70 -15.06
C LEU A 48 -3.10 -7.97 -15.98
N LEU A 49 -3.10 -7.42 -17.20
CA LEU A 49 -4.21 -7.56 -18.14
C LEU A 49 -4.38 -9.02 -18.56
N GLY A 50 -5.62 -9.53 -18.42
CA GLY A 50 -5.97 -10.90 -18.79
C GLY A 50 -5.57 -11.97 -17.77
N LEU A 51 -4.88 -11.61 -16.69
CA LEU A 51 -4.52 -12.53 -15.61
C LEU A 51 -5.73 -12.78 -14.68
N SER A 52 -5.83 -14.02 -14.19
CA SER A 52 -6.72 -14.40 -13.08
C SER A 52 -6.30 -13.74 -11.77
N LEU A 53 -7.19 -13.75 -10.77
CA LEU A 53 -6.90 -13.16 -9.46
C LEU A 53 -5.63 -13.73 -8.81
N SER A 54 -5.49 -15.06 -8.80
CA SER A 54 -4.31 -15.72 -8.24
C SER A 54 -3.03 -15.35 -9.00
N GLU A 55 -3.08 -15.29 -10.34
CA GLU A 55 -1.93 -14.85 -11.16
C GLU A 55 -1.56 -13.39 -10.89
N LYS A 56 -2.56 -12.50 -10.73
CA LYS A 56 -2.31 -11.10 -10.37
C LYS A 56 -1.60 -10.97 -9.02
N ILE A 57 -2.01 -11.75 -8.03
CA ILE A 57 -1.41 -11.72 -6.69
C ILE A 57 0.03 -12.23 -6.72
N VAL A 58 0.30 -13.30 -7.46
CA VAL A 58 1.65 -13.80 -7.66
C VAL A 58 2.52 -12.73 -8.35
N ALA A 59 2.01 -12.08 -9.40
CA ALA A 59 2.74 -11.00 -10.07
C ALA A 59 2.98 -9.79 -9.16
N LEU A 60 2.02 -9.43 -8.30
CA LEU A 60 2.15 -8.33 -7.34
C LEU A 60 3.09 -8.65 -6.17
N LYS A 61 3.32 -9.92 -5.85
CA LYS A 61 4.37 -10.30 -4.89
C LYS A 61 5.77 -9.93 -5.41
N GLU A 62 5.99 -10.01 -6.73
CA GLU A 62 7.29 -9.72 -7.35
C GLU A 62 7.68 -8.22 -7.31
N VAL A 63 6.74 -7.33 -6.98
CA VAL A 63 6.95 -5.88 -6.84
C VAL A 63 8.07 -5.55 -5.84
N TYR A 64 8.22 -6.35 -4.79
CA TYR A 64 9.06 -5.99 -3.64
C TYR A 64 10.51 -6.53 -3.69
N SER A 65 10.83 -7.47 -4.59
CA SER A 65 12.19 -7.93 -5.00
C SER A 65 12.15 -9.42 -5.36
N THR A 66 13.04 -9.84 -6.26
CA THR A 66 13.29 -11.24 -6.63
C THR A 66 14.14 -12.00 -5.61
N ASN A 67 14.78 -11.31 -4.65
CA ASN A 67 15.81 -11.88 -3.78
C ASN A 67 15.58 -11.71 -2.26
N ASP A 68 14.42 -11.20 -1.82
CA ASP A 68 14.09 -11.20 -0.40
C ASP A 68 12.57 -11.30 -0.21
N THR A 69 12.13 -12.12 0.74
CA THR A 69 10.73 -12.55 0.87
C THR A 69 9.91 -11.49 1.61
N PHE A 70 9.76 -10.31 1.01
CA PHE A 70 9.03 -9.18 1.60
C PHE A 70 7.54 -9.45 1.78
N MET A 71 6.97 -10.29 0.90
CA MET A 71 5.54 -10.56 0.85
C MET A 71 5.25 -12.06 0.72
N GLU A 72 4.40 -12.58 1.61
CA GLU A 72 3.88 -13.95 1.60
C GLU A 72 2.42 -13.95 1.13
N ILE A 73 1.98 -15.05 0.52
CA ILE A 73 0.59 -15.23 0.09
C ILE A 73 0.01 -16.38 0.90
N GLU A 74 -1.10 -16.13 1.57
CA GLU A 74 -1.93 -17.15 2.20
C GLU A 74 -3.19 -17.29 1.33
N ASP A 75 -3.31 -18.39 0.60
CA ASP A 75 -4.45 -18.72 -0.26
C ASP A 75 -5.08 -20.02 0.25
N THR A 76 -6.28 -19.89 0.79
CA THR A 76 -7.09 -20.96 1.39
C THR A 76 -8.51 -20.84 0.85
N ASP A 77 -9.30 -21.91 0.92
CA ASP A 77 -10.67 -21.94 0.39
C ASP A 77 -11.55 -20.74 0.84
N ASP A 78 -11.29 -20.20 2.03
CA ASP A 78 -12.08 -19.10 2.63
C ASP A 78 -11.30 -17.78 2.77
N SER A 79 -10.01 -17.73 2.45
CA SER A 79 -9.21 -16.52 2.65
C SER A 79 -8.02 -16.39 1.71
N LEU A 80 -7.91 -15.21 1.10
CA LEU A 80 -6.81 -14.80 0.25
C LEU A 80 -6.15 -13.56 0.82
N LYS A 81 -4.88 -13.68 1.24
CA LYS A 81 -4.15 -12.63 1.94
C LYS A 81 -2.76 -12.41 1.35
N LEU A 82 -2.35 -11.14 1.32
CA LEU A 82 -0.96 -10.73 1.10
C LEU A 82 -0.38 -10.28 2.44
N ILE A 83 0.73 -10.87 2.86
CA ILE A 83 1.35 -10.64 4.16
C ILE A 83 2.70 -9.96 3.93
N GLU A 84 2.80 -8.67 4.25
CA GLU A 84 4.04 -7.88 4.15
C GLU A 84 4.79 -7.94 5.48
N HIS A 85 5.89 -8.69 5.49
CA HIS A 85 6.75 -8.87 6.68
C HIS A 85 7.70 -7.70 6.90
N ASN A 86 8.03 -6.95 5.85
CA ASN A 86 8.92 -5.79 5.92
C ASN A 86 8.37 -4.68 5.02
N CYS A 87 7.78 -3.64 5.61
CA CYS A 87 7.31 -2.49 4.85
C CYS A 87 8.50 -1.62 4.41
N PRO A 88 8.72 -1.38 3.10
CA PRO A 88 9.82 -0.52 2.64
C PRO A 88 9.63 0.94 3.03
N PHE A 89 8.41 1.34 3.40
CA PHE A 89 8.08 2.67 3.88
C PHE A 89 7.90 2.72 5.40
N TYR A 90 8.34 1.71 6.16
CA TYR A 90 8.04 1.55 7.59
C TYR A 90 8.22 2.85 8.39
N ASN A 91 9.42 3.47 8.34
CA ASN A 91 9.71 4.68 9.12
C ASN A 91 8.78 5.84 8.76
N ILE A 92 8.49 6.01 7.47
CA ILE A 92 7.61 7.08 6.98
C ILE A 92 6.16 6.78 7.35
N ALA A 93 5.72 5.53 7.23
CA ALA A 93 4.35 5.11 7.49
C ALA A 93 3.98 5.08 8.97
N MET A 94 4.96 5.00 9.87
CA MET A 94 4.76 5.21 11.31
C MET A 94 4.47 6.68 11.62
N GLU A 95 5.15 7.60 10.94
CA GLU A 95 4.96 9.04 11.13
C GLU A 95 3.83 9.62 10.27
N GLN A 96 3.50 9.02 9.13
CA GLN A 96 2.47 9.46 8.19
C GLN A 96 1.61 8.25 7.75
N PRO A 97 0.72 7.74 8.60
CA PRO A 97 -0.04 6.51 8.33
C PRO A 97 -0.93 6.61 7.09
N ILE A 98 -1.37 7.81 6.70
CA ILE A 98 -2.17 8.02 5.49
C ILE A 98 -1.49 7.50 4.22
N LEU A 99 -0.16 7.42 4.20
CA LEU A 99 0.61 6.83 3.11
C LEU A 99 0.22 5.37 2.85
N CYS A 100 -0.16 4.62 3.89
CA CYS A 100 -0.59 3.23 3.77
C CYS A 100 -1.84 3.06 2.90
N SER A 101 -2.72 4.08 2.87
CA SER A 101 -3.92 4.09 2.04
C SER A 101 -3.63 3.95 0.56
N VAL A 102 -2.43 4.37 0.11
CA VAL A 102 -1.97 4.16 -1.26
C VAL A 102 -1.88 2.67 -1.57
N THR A 103 -1.30 1.86 -0.68
CA THR A 103 -1.14 0.41 -0.90
C THR A 103 -2.48 -0.29 -1.01
N VAL A 104 -3.40 -0.05 -0.07
CA VAL A 104 -4.74 -0.67 -0.12
C VAL A 104 -5.52 -0.23 -1.35
N SER A 105 -5.45 1.05 -1.73
CA SER A 105 -6.13 1.56 -2.91
C SER A 105 -5.55 0.97 -4.21
N VAL A 106 -4.23 0.81 -4.31
CA VAL A 106 -3.58 0.15 -5.45
C VAL A 106 -3.99 -1.32 -5.55
N LEU A 107 -3.92 -2.07 -4.45
CA LEU A 107 -4.30 -3.49 -4.43
C LEU A 107 -5.79 -3.66 -4.81
N THR A 108 -6.67 -2.86 -4.21
CA THR A 108 -8.11 -2.90 -4.53
C THR A 108 -8.37 -2.66 -6.02
N ARG A 109 -7.73 -1.64 -6.59
CA ARG A 109 -7.87 -1.30 -8.01
C ARG A 109 -7.32 -2.38 -8.93
N LEU A 110 -6.14 -2.93 -8.65
CA LEU A 110 -5.50 -3.92 -9.54
C LEU A 110 -6.16 -5.30 -9.46
N LEU A 111 -6.62 -5.70 -8.27
CA LEU A 111 -7.23 -7.01 -8.04
C LEU A 111 -8.71 -7.02 -8.45
N GLY A 112 -9.42 -5.88 -8.39
CA GLY A 112 -10.84 -5.80 -8.72
C GLY A 112 -11.76 -6.32 -7.61
N TYR A 113 -11.25 -6.37 -6.37
CA TYR A 113 -11.97 -6.77 -5.17
C TYR A 113 -11.59 -5.82 -4.04
N GLN A 114 -12.50 -5.61 -3.09
CA GLN A 114 -12.18 -4.82 -1.91
C GLN A 114 -11.02 -5.48 -1.15
N VAL A 115 -9.98 -4.68 -0.86
CA VAL A 115 -8.87 -5.10 0.00
C VAL A 115 -8.97 -4.36 1.33
N ILE A 116 -8.81 -5.08 2.42
CA ILE A 116 -8.74 -4.50 3.77
C ILE A 116 -7.42 -4.87 4.42
N ARG A 117 -6.90 -3.99 5.29
CA ARG A 117 -5.74 -4.29 6.12
C ARG A 117 -6.20 -4.77 7.49
N GLU A 118 -5.96 -6.04 7.79
CA GLU A 118 -6.38 -6.68 9.05
C GLU A 118 -5.35 -6.52 10.17
N LYS A 119 -4.07 -6.43 9.82
CA LYS A 119 -2.95 -6.19 10.73
C LYS A 119 -2.05 -5.10 10.17
N SER A 120 -1.45 -4.29 11.04
CA SER A 120 -0.58 -3.20 10.63
C SER A 120 0.51 -2.91 11.64
N PHE A 121 1.67 -2.51 11.16
CA PHE A 121 2.76 -2.05 12.03
C PHE A 121 2.33 -0.87 12.94
N GLN A 122 1.44 0.00 12.43
CA GLN A 122 0.90 1.14 13.19
C GLN A 122 0.07 0.71 14.41
N ASN A 123 -0.52 -0.49 14.38
CA ASN A 123 -1.22 -1.09 15.51
C ASN A 123 -0.28 -1.85 16.47
N GLY A 124 1.01 -1.88 16.19
CA GLY A 124 1.97 -2.70 16.93
C GLY A 124 2.01 -4.16 16.50
N ASP A 125 1.39 -4.53 15.37
CA ASP A 125 1.58 -5.85 14.78
C ASP A 125 2.99 -5.99 14.18
N GLU A 126 3.46 -7.23 14.05
CA GLU A 126 4.78 -7.53 13.47
C GLU A 126 4.80 -7.53 11.93
N ARG A 127 3.64 -7.33 11.28
CA ARG A 127 3.48 -7.38 9.83
C ARG A 127 2.18 -6.71 9.38
N CYS A 128 2.14 -6.26 8.13
CA CYS A 128 0.90 -5.87 7.49
C CYS A 128 0.23 -7.09 6.86
N VAL A 129 -1.08 -7.26 7.08
CA VAL A 129 -1.87 -8.32 6.43
C VAL A 129 -3.00 -7.70 5.63
N PHE A 130 -2.97 -7.89 4.32
CA PHE A 130 -3.96 -7.41 3.37
C PHE A 130 -4.88 -8.56 2.98
N ARG A 131 -6.16 -8.53 3.36
CA ARG A 131 -7.15 -9.54 2.95
C ARG A 131 -7.93 -9.05 1.74
N VAL A 132 -8.03 -9.92 0.73
CA VAL A 132 -8.86 -9.72 -0.46
C VAL A 132 -10.26 -10.28 -0.18
N LEU A 133 -11.29 -9.45 -0.28
CA LEU A 133 -12.68 -9.84 -0.07
C LEU A 133 -13.29 -10.32 -1.40
N GLN A 134 -13.17 -11.61 -1.69
CA GLN A 134 -13.63 -12.20 -2.97
C GLN A 134 -15.15 -12.12 -3.18
N ASP A 135 -15.92 -11.95 -2.11
CA ASP A 135 -17.36 -11.72 -2.10
C ASP A 135 -17.75 -10.24 -2.31
N HIS A 136 -16.76 -9.33 -2.33
CA HIS A 136 -16.95 -7.89 -2.54
C HIS A 136 -16.19 -7.43 -3.79
N PRO A 137 -16.65 -7.79 -5.01
CA PRO A 137 -16.05 -7.31 -6.25
C PRO A 137 -16.18 -5.79 -6.34
N ILE A 138 -15.15 -5.17 -6.88
CA ILE A 138 -15.07 -3.73 -7.10
C ILE A 138 -14.90 -3.49 -8.59
N ASP A 139 -15.69 -2.57 -9.13
CA ASP A 139 -15.47 -2.07 -10.48
C ASP A 139 -14.20 -1.18 -10.48
N PRO A 140 -13.11 -1.63 -11.14
CA PRO A 140 -11.87 -0.89 -11.19
C PRO A 140 -11.92 0.29 -12.15
N ASP A 141 -13.06 0.71 -12.69
CA ASP A 141 -13.18 2.01 -13.38
C ASP A 141 -13.77 3.07 -12.44
N THR A 142 -14.66 2.66 -11.53
CA THR A 142 -15.40 3.56 -10.63
C THR A 142 -14.81 3.69 -9.23
N TYR A 143 -13.97 2.75 -8.77
CA TYR A 143 -13.26 2.88 -7.50
C TYR A 143 -12.44 4.17 -7.42
N ARG A 144 -12.37 4.76 -6.24
CA ARG A 144 -11.55 5.93 -5.94
C ARG A 144 -10.77 5.66 -4.67
N PHE A 145 -9.60 6.29 -4.55
CA PHE A 145 -8.80 6.26 -3.33
C PHE A 145 -9.67 6.41 -2.07
N SER A 146 -9.51 5.47 -1.15
CA SER A 146 -10.13 5.49 0.16
C SER A 146 -9.05 5.61 1.22
N GLU A 147 -9.26 6.51 2.18
CA GLU A 147 -8.41 6.57 3.37
C GLU A 147 -8.67 5.33 4.22
N GLU A 148 -7.59 4.67 4.65
CA GLU A 148 -7.67 3.66 5.70
C GLU A 148 -8.08 4.32 7.02
N HIS A 149 -8.81 3.59 7.86
CA HIS A 149 -9.12 4.09 9.20
C HIS A 149 -7.82 4.06 10.02
N GLU A 150 -7.26 5.24 10.28
CA GLU A 150 -6.03 5.37 11.06
C GLU A 150 -6.33 5.32 12.57
N PRO A 151 -5.57 4.55 13.36
CA PRO A 151 -5.59 4.70 14.80
C PRO A 151 -5.12 6.11 15.16
N PRO A 152 -5.69 6.74 16.21
CA PRO A 152 -5.17 8.01 16.69
C PRO A 152 -3.70 7.87 17.09
N LYS A 153 -2.87 8.84 16.67
CA LYS A 153 -1.49 8.97 17.18
C LYS A 153 -1.56 9.24 18.69
N PHE A 154 -0.92 8.39 19.49
CA PHE A 154 -0.82 8.52 20.94
C PHE A 154 0.15 9.64 21.35
#